data_AF-A0A951C9N4-F1
#
_entry.id   AF-A0A951C9N4-F1
#
_cell.length_a   1.000
_cell.length_b   1.000
_cell.length_c   1.000
_cell.angle_alpha   90.00
_cell.angle_beta   90.00
_cell.angle_gamma   90.00
#
_symmetry.space_group_name_H-M   'P 1'
#
loop_
_entity.id
_entity.type
_entity.pdbx_description
1 polymer ?
#
loop_
_entity_poly.entity_id
_entity_poly.type
_entity_poly.pdbx_seq_one_letter_code
_entity_poly.pdbx_strand_id
1 'polypeptide(L)'
;DGRLAAYVWSWAPDQPAGAGQCAAQGLDARFRATGCGQSLPFACVDTAGTWRVTAATGPWGNGFAACQRQFPGSKFGVPPNGYRNYLLSQARPGPMAGVWLNYHAIGGTWVPNLVPPR
;
A
#
# COMPACT_ATOMS: atom_id res chain seq x y z
N ASP A 1 17.06 0.22 -21.11
CA ASP A 1 17.86 -0.75 -20.33
C ASP A 1 16.99 -1.30 -19.20
N GLY A 2 16.57 -2.57 -19.29
CA GLY A 2 15.67 -3.20 -18.31
C GLY A 2 16.33 -3.53 -16.97
N ARG A 3 17.67 -3.43 -16.86
CA ARG A 3 18.40 -3.74 -15.61
C ARG A 3 18.22 -2.63 -14.57
N LEU A 4 18.15 -1.36 -14.99
CA LEU A 4 17.86 -0.23 -14.09
C LEU A 4 16.42 -0.27 -13.55
N ALA A 5 15.46 -0.72 -14.37
CA ALA A 5 14.08 -0.93 -13.94
C ALA A 5 13.95 -2.05 -12.88
N ALA A 6 14.85 -3.04 -12.90
CA ALA A 6 14.88 -4.12 -11.91
C ALA A 6 15.35 -3.67 -10.51
N TYR A 7 16.07 -2.55 -10.40
CA TYR A 7 16.48 -1.97 -9.11
C TYR A 7 15.42 -1.07 -8.47
N VAL A 8 14.47 -0.55 -9.26
CA VAL A 8 13.28 0.10 -8.73
C VAL A 8 12.34 -1.01 -8.28
N TRP A 9 12.13 -1.20 -6.97
CA TRP A 9 11.31 -2.29 -6.43
C TRP A 9 9.84 -1.90 -6.18
N SER A 10 9.55 -0.59 -6.16
CA SER A 10 8.28 -0.01 -5.71
C SER A 10 7.31 0.27 -6.87
N TRP A 11 7.47 1.39 -7.56
CA TRP A 11 6.53 1.91 -8.57
C TRP A 11 6.53 1.09 -9.86
N ALA A 12 5.36 0.81 -10.43
CA ALA A 12 5.28 0.22 -11.77
C ALA A 12 5.97 1.15 -12.80
N PRO A 13 6.36 0.63 -13.99
CA PRO A 13 6.81 1.50 -15.08
C PRO A 13 5.82 2.66 -15.30
N ASP A 14 6.37 3.86 -15.52
CA ASP A 14 5.63 5.10 -15.73
C ASP A 14 4.74 5.55 -14.54
N GLN A 15 5.01 5.05 -13.33
CA GLN A 15 4.34 5.52 -12.11
C GLN A 15 5.26 6.37 -11.22
N PRO A 16 4.70 7.28 -10.40
CA PRO A 16 3.28 7.63 -10.30
C PRO A 16 2.77 8.42 -11.52
N ALA A 17 1.66 7.98 -12.13
CA ALA A 17 1.05 8.66 -13.28
C ALA A 17 -0.39 9.09 -13.00
N GLY A 18 -0.82 10.15 -13.69
CA GLY A 18 -2.17 10.68 -13.63
C GLY A 18 -2.49 11.48 -12.36
N ALA A 19 -3.77 11.75 -12.14
CA ALA A 19 -4.27 12.55 -11.01
C ALA A 19 -4.48 11.75 -9.71
N GLY A 20 -4.03 10.49 -9.65
CA GLY A 20 -4.17 9.64 -8.46
C GLY A 20 -3.29 10.11 -7.31
N GLN A 21 -3.86 10.20 -6.11
CA GLN A 21 -3.16 10.68 -4.91
C GLN A 21 -2.87 9.58 -3.90
N CYS A 22 -3.36 8.36 -4.11
CA CYS A 22 -3.17 7.24 -3.20
C CYS A 22 -2.49 6.08 -3.91
N ALA A 23 -1.53 5.44 -3.24
CA ALA A 23 -0.83 4.29 -3.79
C ALA A 23 -1.51 2.97 -3.40
N ALA A 24 -1.68 2.09 -4.38
CA ALA A 24 -2.04 0.69 -4.17
C ALA A 24 -0.96 -0.22 -4.73
N GLN A 25 -0.68 -1.33 -4.05
CA GLN A 25 0.12 -2.42 -4.60
C GLN A 25 -0.78 -3.27 -5.53
N GLY A 26 -0.37 -3.44 -6.78
CA GLY A 26 -1.03 -4.33 -7.75
C GLY A 26 -0.61 -5.80 -7.58
N LEU A 27 -1.15 -6.66 -8.45
CA LEU A 27 -0.88 -8.11 -8.46
C LEU A 27 0.58 -8.46 -8.78
N ASP A 28 1.27 -7.60 -9.53
CA ASP A 28 2.69 -7.70 -9.87
C ASP A 28 3.61 -7.17 -8.75
N ALA A 29 3.06 -6.97 -7.55
CA ALA A 29 3.72 -6.33 -6.41
C ALA A 29 4.21 -4.89 -6.67
N ARG A 30 3.78 -4.22 -7.77
CA ARG A 30 4.16 -2.85 -8.08
C ARG A 30 3.15 -1.83 -7.58
N PHE A 31 3.65 -0.67 -7.18
CA PHE A 31 2.82 0.45 -6.72
C PHE A 31 2.25 1.19 -7.92
N ARG A 32 0.98 1.58 -7.81
CA ARG A 32 0.25 2.41 -8.78
C ARG A 32 -0.46 3.53 -8.06
N ALA A 33 -0.39 4.73 -8.60
CA ALA A 33 -1.18 5.85 -8.15
C ALA A 33 -2.61 5.69 -8.66
N THR A 34 -3.60 5.88 -7.79
CA THR A 34 -5.01 5.79 -8.12
C THR A 34 -5.83 6.72 -7.22
N GLY A 35 -7.13 6.85 -7.50
CA GLY A 35 -8.04 7.68 -6.72
C GLY A 35 -8.26 7.12 -5.31
N CYS A 36 -8.15 7.96 -4.29
CA CYS A 36 -8.25 7.54 -2.89
C CYS A 36 -9.62 6.98 -2.49
N GLY A 37 -10.66 7.21 -3.30
CA GLY A 37 -12.03 6.73 -3.08
C GLY A 37 -12.31 5.30 -3.56
N GLN A 38 -11.34 4.61 -4.19
CA GLN A 38 -11.54 3.21 -4.60
C GLN A 38 -11.73 2.31 -3.38
N SER A 39 -12.49 1.22 -3.54
CA SER A 39 -12.68 0.24 -2.48
C SER A 39 -11.65 -0.89 -2.62
N LEU A 40 -10.59 -0.85 -1.80
CA LEU A 40 -9.56 -1.88 -1.75
C LEU A 40 -9.32 -2.31 -0.29
N PRO A 41 -8.80 -3.53 -0.05
CA PRO A 41 -8.29 -3.93 1.25
C PRO A 41 -7.01 -3.17 1.62
N PHE A 42 -6.60 -3.23 2.88
CA PHE A 42 -5.54 -2.39 3.46
C PHE A 42 -4.32 -3.23 3.88
N ALA A 43 -3.12 -2.72 3.62
CA ALA A 43 -1.86 -3.31 4.07
C ALA A 43 -1.59 -2.93 5.54
N CYS A 44 -1.64 -3.92 6.41
CA CYS A 44 -1.38 -3.76 7.83
C CYS A 44 -0.04 -4.37 8.21
N VAL A 45 0.71 -3.69 9.07
CA VAL A 45 2.00 -4.16 9.57
C VAL A 45 2.05 -4.07 11.09
N ASP A 46 2.45 -5.15 11.76
CA ASP A 46 2.65 -5.17 13.21
C ASP A 46 4.05 -4.69 13.61
N THR A 47 4.31 -4.63 14.92
CA THR A 47 5.59 -4.20 15.49
C THR A 47 6.76 -5.12 15.16
N ALA A 48 6.50 -6.39 14.84
CA ALA A 48 7.50 -7.33 14.35
C ALA A 48 7.77 -7.18 12.84
N GLY A 49 6.99 -6.34 12.14
CA GLY A 49 7.10 -6.14 10.70
C GLY A 49 6.40 -7.23 9.87
N THR A 50 5.48 -7.96 10.47
CA THR A 50 4.65 -8.96 9.77
C THR A 50 3.54 -8.24 9.00
N TRP A 51 3.44 -8.51 7.70
CA TRP A 51 2.41 -7.94 6.84
C TRP A 51 1.15 -8.81 6.84
N ARG A 52 -0.01 -8.15 6.88
CA ARG A 52 -1.33 -8.76 6.74
C ARG A 52 -2.19 -7.86 5.86
N VAL A 53 -3.18 -8.45 5.20
CA VAL A 53 -4.15 -7.73 4.37
C VAL A 53 -5.52 -7.89 5.00
N THR A 54 -6.25 -6.79 5.14
CA THR A 54 -7.62 -6.83 5.70
C THR A 54 -8.57 -7.60 4.79
N ALA A 55 -9.62 -8.16 5.39
CA ALA A 55 -10.78 -8.66 4.65
C ALA A 55 -11.73 -7.50 4.31
N ALA A 56 -11.81 -6.50 5.20
CA ALA A 56 -12.55 -5.27 4.95
C ALA A 56 -11.90 -4.46 3.82
N THR A 57 -12.73 -3.85 2.98
CA THR A 57 -12.33 -2.95 1.90
C THR A 57 -12.93 -1.56 2.11
N GLY A 58 -12.36 -0.54 1.48
CA GLY A 58 -12.91 0.80 1.50
C GLY A 58 -11.96 1.85 0.92
N PRO A 59 -12.31 3.14 1.03
CA PRO A 59 -11.43 4.24 0.63
C PRO A 59 -10.14 4.24 1.48
N TRP A 60 -9.06 4.76 0.89
CA TRP A 60 -7.71 4.73 1.45
C TRP A 60 -7.62 5.14 2.92
N GLY A 61 -8.30 6.24 3.29
CA GLY A 61 -8.30 6.78 4.66
C GLY A 61 -8.87 5.83 5.71
N ASN A 62 -9.71 4.87 5.33
CA ASN A 62 -10.27 3.90 6.28
C ASN A 62 -9.22 2.90 6.78
N GLY A 63 -8.06 2.80 6.12
CA GLY A 63 -7.00 1.86 6.46
C GLY A 63 -6.50 2.01 7.90
N PHE A 64 -6.43 3.23 8.42
CA PHE A 64 -5.99 3.51 9.78
C PHE A 64 -6.83 2.77 10.83
N ALA A 65 -8.15 2.90 10.74
CA ALA A 65 -9.07 2.23 11.64
C ALA A 65 -9.22 0.74 11.30
N ALA A 66 -9.23 0.38 10.01
CA ALA A 66 -9.40 -1.00 9.56
C ALA A 66 -8.29 -1.93 10.07
N CYS A 67 -7.02 -1.49 10.00
CA CYS A 67 -5.90 -2.27 10.49
C CYS A 67 -5.96 -2.49 12.00
N GLN A 68 -6.23 -1.45 12.78
CA GLN A 68 -6.35 -1.57 14.24
C GLN A 68 -7.52 -2.48 14.65
N ARG A 69 -8.66 -2.37 13.95
CA ARG A 69 -9.86 -3.16 14.24
C ARG A 69 -9.68 -4.64 13.91
N GLN A 70 -9.10 -4.96 12.76
CA GLN A 70 -8.97 -6.36 12.30
C GLN A 70 -7.74 -7.05 12.88
N PHE A 71 -6.64 -6.32 13.06
CA PHE A 71 -5.38 -6.85 13.57
C PHE A 71 -4.86 -5.93 14.68
N PRO A 72 -5.33 -6.09 15.93
CA PRO A 72 -4.93 -5.26 17.06
C PRO A 72 -3.40 -5.17 17.20
N GLY A 73 -2.89 -3.94 17.39
CA GLY A 73 -1.45 -3.68 17.47
C GLY A 73 -0.75 -3.52 16.11
N SER A 74 -1.46 -3.67 15.00
CA SER A 74 -0.94 -3.36 13.67
C SER A 74 -1.33 -1.95 13.21
N LYS A 75 -0.55 -1.38 12.28
CA LYS A 75 -0.84 -0.08 11.67
C LYS A 75 -0.97 -0.20 10.16
N PHE A 76 -1.69 0.74 9.56
CA PHE A 76 -1.72 0.91 8.12
C PHE A 76 -0.35 1.39 7.63
N GLY A 77 0.24 0.66 6.68
CA GLY A 77 1.66 0.83 6.33
C GLY A 77 1.97 0.78 4.83
N VAL A 78 3.18 1.23 4.49
CA VAL A 78 3.81 1.01 3.19
C VAL A 78 5.14 0.26 3.37
N PRO A 79 5.44 -0.78 2.56
CA PRO A 79 6.70 -1.50 2.64
C PRO A 79 7.92 -0.58 2.41
N PRO A 80 8.95 -0.63 3.27
CA PRO A 80 10.12 0.24 3.13
C PRO A 80 11.16 -0.27 2.12
N ASN A 81 11.06 -1.52 1.66
CA ASN A 81 11.99 -2.12 0.71
C ASN A 81 11.34 -3.30 -0.04
N GLY A 82 12.04 -3.80 -1.07
CA GLY A 82 11.57 -4.90 -1.92
C GLY A 82 11.26 -6.20 -1.18
N TYR A 83 12.03 -6.55 -0.14
CA TYR A 83 11.76 -7.75 0.66
C TYR A 83 10.44 -7.63 1.43
N ARG A 84 10.21 -6.50 2.11
CA ARG A 84 8.94 -6.25 2.80
C ARG A 84 7.77 -6.16 1.83
N ASN A 85 8.01 -5.65 0.61
CA ASN A 85 7.01 -5.58 -0.46
C ASN A 85 6.58 -6.98 -0.93
N TYR A 86 7.55 -7.88 -1.09
CA TYR A 86 7.32 -9.29 -1.38
C TYR A 86 6.54 -9.99 -0.26
N LEU A 87 6.88 -9.74 1.02
CA LEU A 87 6.10 -10.31 2.14
C LEU A 87 4.64 -9.84 2.12
N LEU A 88 4.38 -8.57 1.78
CA LEU A 88 3.02 -8.07 1.62
C LEU A 88 2.27 -8.78 0.48
N SER A 89 2.92 -9.04 -0.67
CA SER A 89 2.25 -9.75 -1.77
C SER A 89 1.91 -11.19 -1.39
N GLN A 90 2.74 -11.85 -0.56
CA GLN A 90 2.46 -13.19 -0.04
C GLN A 90 1.33 -13.22 1.00
N ALA A 91 1.12 -12.13 1.73
CA ALA A 91 0.08 -12.03 2.76
C ALA A 91 -1.34 -11.80 2.20
N ARG A 92 -1.49 -11.72 0.88
CA ARG A 92 -2.74 -11.34 0.20
C ARG A 92 -3.64 -12.58 0.01
N PRO A 93 -4.90 -12.56 0.47
CA PRO A 93 -5.82 -13.68 0.26
C PRO A 93 -6.34 -13.70 -1.18
N GLY A 94 -5.72 -14.48 -2.05
CA GLY A 94 -6.19 -14.72 -3.41
C GLY A 94 -6.07 -13.51 -4.37
N PRO A 95 -6.70 -13.60 -5.56
CA PRO A 95 -6.55 -12.59 -6.61
C PRO A 95 -7.39 -11.34 -6.29
N MET A 96 -6.82 -10.41 -5.52
CA MET A 96 -7.41 -9.10 -5.24
C MET A 96 -6.88 -8.03 -6.20
N ALA A 97 -7.75 -7.15 -6.69
CA ALA A 97 -7.40 -6.08 -7.64
C ALA A 97 -6.27 -5.14 -7.16
N GLY A 98 -6.13 -4.94 -5.86
CA GLY A 98 -5.16 -4.05 -5.25
C GLY A 98 -5.17 -4.15 -3.73
N VAL A 99 -4.12 -3.66 -3.08
CA VAL A 99 -4.09 -3.43 -1.63
C VAL A 99 -3.60 -2.03 -1.41
N TRP A 100 -4.33 -1.25 -0.61
CA TRP A 100 -3.93 0.08 -0.21
C TRP A 100 -2.63 0.04 0.58
N LEU A 101 -1.76 1.00 0.28
CA LEU A 101 -0.54 1.27 1.01
C LEU A 101 -0.68 2.62 1.69
N ASN A 102 -0.17 2.78 2.90
CA ASN A 102 -0.13 4.09 3.56
C ASN A 102 0.92 4.99 2.87
N TYR A 103 0.61 5.46 1.67
CA TYR A 103 1.47 6.27 0.82
C TYR A 103 0.60 7.18 -0.05
N HIS A 104 0.67 8.48 0.20
CA HIS A 104 -0.26 9.47 -0.32
C HIS A 104 0.47 10.70 -0.86
N ALA A 105 0.03 11.25 -1.98
CA ALA A 105 0.54 12.49 -2.54
C ALA A 105 -0.12 13.70 -1.86
N ILE A 106 0.66 14.53 -1.16
CA ILE A 106 0.22 15.79 -0.55
C ILE A 106 1.00 16.92 -1.25
N GLY A 107 0.28 17.81 -1.93
CA GLY A 107 0.92 18.90 -2.69
C GLY A 107 1.90 18.40 -3.76
N GLY A 108 1.62 17.24 -4.37
CA GLY A 108 2.49 16.60 -5.36
C GLY A 108 3.66 15.79 -4.78
N THR A 109 3.87 15.83 -3.46
CA THR A 109 4.91 15.06 -2.77
C THR A 109 4.32 13.77 -2.20
N TRP A 110 4.90 12.62 -2.54
CA TRP A 110 4.47 11.34 -1.99
C TRP A 110 5.02 11.11 -0.58
N VAL A 111 4.12 11.05 0.41
CA VAL A 111 4.43 10.94 1.84
C VAL A 111 4.06 9.53 2.33
N PRO A 112 5.04 8.72 2.78
CA PRO A 112 4.80 7.38 3.30
C PRO A 112 4.41 7.41 4.79
N ASN A 113 3.68 6.38 5.22
CA ASN A 113 3.33 6.12 6.62
C ASN A 113 2.74 7.34 7.34
N LEU A 114 1.76 8.00 6.71
CA LEU A 114 1.02 9.09 7.34
C LEU A 114 0.44 8.61 8.67
N VAL A 115 0.39 9.52 9.64
CA VAL A 115 -0.29 9.28 10.91
C VAL A 115 -1.72 9.81 10.74
N PRO A 116 -2.76 9.08 11.20
CA PRO A 116 -4.11 9.61 11.13
C PRO A 116 -4.18 10.95 11.87
N PRO A 117 -4.86 11.97 11.31
CA PRO A 117 -5.11 13.21 12.04
C PRO A 117 -5.85 12.88 13.35
N ARG A 118 -5.45 13.54 14.43
CA ARG A 118 -6.05 13.36 15.76
C ARG A 118 -7.51 13.81 15.78
#